data_AF-A0A0C4DPY5-F1
#
_entry.id   AF-A0A0C4DPY5-F1
#
_cell.length_a   1.000
_cell.length_b   1.000
_cell.length_c   1.000
_cell.angle_alpha   90.00
_cell.angle_beta   90.00
_cell.angle_gamma   90.00
#
_symmetry.space_group_name_H-M   'P 1'
#
loop_
_entity.id
_entity.type
_entity.pdbx_description
1 polymer ?
#
loop_
_entity_poly.entity_id
_entity_poly.type
_entity_poly.pdbx_seq_one_letter_code
_entity_poly.pdbx_strand_id
1 'polypeptide(L)'
;MPDTAAFPIPEGTALAMPSVVEERPEAEVVASLLKDSARVPGPAERKIIPDGKTDPRKIMDYGVQVLCLERLRELVDPKDRWDGPEYFSKNMLLLPASSEMWHYNTLAAGSKGRQQFELLSTRRPDGGLLRGEELEKSAAAEAFVQDVLANKFVMKLCHGLKDVVEEPLANLWDDPHNDGADCAPGTYAEYLRWGSVHLKQTRKLTWAVLPPLETKPYKIGLYDPVPREGEAAKTPEEEVAGVKVKVTEPDGRKLSVFAPCT
;
A
#
# COMPACT_ATOMS: atom_id res chain seq x y z
N MET A 1 -39.54 -1.30 19.94
CA MET A 1 -38.47 -1.56 18.96
C MET A 1 -39.12 -2.24 17.77
N PRO A 2 -39.26 -1.59 16.61
CA PRO A 2 -39.82 -2.27 15.44
C PRO A 2 -38.69 -2.80 14.54
N ASP A 3 -38.64 -4.12 14.47
CA ASP A 3 -38.48 -4.96 13.28
C ASP A 3 -37.91 -4.28 12.01
N THR A 4 -36.60 -4.45 11.78
CA THR A 4 -35.96 -4.17 10.49
C THR A 4 -36.19 -5.35 9.56
N ALA A 5 -37.24 -5.27 8.74
CA ALA A 5 -37.49 -6.19 7.65
C ALA A 5 -36.26 -6.29 6.74
N ALA A 6 -35.70 -7.50 6.61
CA ALA A 6 -34.67 -7.81 5.63
C ALA A 6 -35.26 -7.63 4.21
N PHE A 7 -34.75 -6.64 3.48
CA PHE A 7 -35.17 -6.39 2.10
C PHE A 7 -34.51 -7.39 1.13
N PRO A 8 -35.25 -7.91 0.14
CA PRO A 8 -34.76 -8.93 -0.78
C PRO A 8 -33.77 -8.34 -1.81
N ILE A 9 -32.67 -9.07 -2.05
CA ILE A 9 -31.66 -8.81 -3.07
C ILE A 9 -32.18 -9.35 -4.42
N PRO A 10 -32.18 -8.57 -5.53
CA PRO A 10 -32.54 -9.10 -6.83
C PRO A 10 -31.39 -9.95 -7.41
N GLU A 11 -31.72 -11.15 -7.90
CA GLU A 11 -30.78 -12.04 -8.59
C GLU A 11 -30.46 -11.54 -10.00
N GLY A 12 -29.16 -11.44 -10.29
CA GLY A 12 -28.56 -11.73 -11.60
C GLY A 12 -28.83 -10.76 -12.75
N THR A 13 -27.88 -9.86 -13.01
CA THR A 13 -27.54 -9.46 -14.39
C THR A 13 -26.05 -9.09 -14.44
N ALA A 14 -25.22 -10.03 -14.90
CA ALA A 14 -23.81 -9.76 -15.19
C ALA A 14 -23.71 -9.08 -16.56
N LEU A 15 -23.39 -7.78 -16.57
CA LEU A 15 -23.02 -7.07 -17.80
C LEU A 15 -21.49 -7.03 -17.90
N ALA A 16 -20.95 -7.77 -18.87
CA ALA A 16 -19.54 -7.71 -19.22
C ALA A 16 -19.25 -6.41 -19.99
N MET A 17 -18.29 -5.62 -19.52
CA MET A 17 -17.75 -4.45 -20.21
C MET A 17 -16.25 -4.64 -20.51
N PRO A 18 -15.76 -4.14 -21.66
CA PRO A 18 -14.43 -4.45 -22.15
C PRO A 18 -13.33 -3.71 -21.38
N SER A 19 -12.30 -4.44 -20.98
CA SER A 19 -11.12 -3.97 -20.27
C SER A 19 -10.05 -3.48 -21.25
N VAL A 20 -9.91 -2.16 -21.44
CA VAL A 20 -8.65 -1.56 -21.90
C VAL A 20 -8.52 -0.19 -21.23
N VAL A 21 -7.74 -0.12 -20.14
CA VAL A 21 -7.19 1.14 -19.63
C VAL A 21 -5.69 0.92 -19.50
N GLU A 22 -4.94 1.73 -20.24
CA GLU A 22 -3.48 1.71 -20.30
C GLU A 22 -2.91 2.13 -18.93
N GLU A 23 -2.37 1.17 -18.18
CA GLU A 23 -1.76 1.39 -16.85
C GLU A 23 -0.46 2.18 -17.00
N ARG A 24 -0.38 3.37 -16.38
CA ARG A 24 0.93 3.96 -16.05
C ARG A 24 1.38 3.41 -14.70
N PRO A 25 2.56 2.77 -14.61
CA PRO A 25 2.99 2.11 -13.38
C PRO A 25 3.25 3.12 -12.26
N GLU A 26 2.70 2.86 -11.07
CA GLU A 26 2.78 3.69 -9.86
C GLU A 26 4.23 4.10 -9.49
N ALA A 27 5.21 3.30 -9.91
CA ALA A 27 6.64 3.58 -9.75
C ALA A 27 7.09 4.89 -10.44
N GLU A 28 6.50 5.29 -11.57
CA GLU A 28 6.82 6.56 -12.24
C GLU A 28 6.31 7.77 -11.46
N VAL A 29 5.14 7.66 -10.85
CA VAL A 29 4.54 8.73 -10.03
C VAL A 29 5.37 8.93 -8.75
N VAL A 30 5.76 7.84 -8.09
CA VAL A 30 6.62 7.89 -6.90
C VAL A 30 8.03 8.40 -7.26
N ALA A 31 8.62 7.97 -8.38
CA ALA A 31 9.91 8.45 -8.83
C ALA A 31 9.90 9.94 -9.23
N SER A 32 8.81 10.44 -9.81
CA SER A 32 8.62 11.87 -10.08
C SER A 32 8.54 12.69 -8.79
N LEU A 33 7.80 12.20 -7.79
CA LEU A 33 7.66 12.85 -6.46
C LEU A 33 8.99 12.89 -5.70
N LEU A 34 9.84 11.85 -5.84
CA LEU A 34 11.16 11.79 -5.23
C LEU A 34 12.16 12.78 -5.87
N LYS A 35 12.05 13.03 -7.18
CA LYS A 35 12.92 13.99 -7.88
C LYS A 35 12.66 15.44 -7.44
N ASP A 36 11.40 15.81 -7.21
CA ASP A 36 11.04 17.18 -6.80
C ASP A 36 11.20 17.42 -5.28
N SER A 37 11.20 16.36 -4.46
CA SER A 37 11.36 16.43 -2.99
C SER A 37 12.81 16.39 -2.50
N ALA A 38 13.79 16.22 -3.41
CA ALA A 38 15.21 16.10 -3.05
C ALA A 38 15.84 17.39 -2.47
N ARG A 39 15.11 18.51 -2.44
CA ARG A 39 15.55 19.75 -1.76
C ARG A 39 14.96 19.83 -0.36
N VAL A 40 15.76 19.46 0.64
CA VAL A 40 15.42 19.70 2.06
C VAL A 40 15.55 21.20 2.36
N PRO A 41 14.47 21.90 2.78
CA PRO A 41 14.52 23.33 3.07
C PRO A 41 15.40 23.65 4.28
N GLY A 42 16.07 24.80 4.23
CA GLY A 42 16.96 25.25 5.31
C GLY A 42 16.21 25.63 6.60
N PRO A 43 16.93 25.83 7.74
CA PRO A 43 16.32 26.12 9.03
C PRO A 43 15.39 27.35 9.05
N ALA A 44 15.65 28.33 8.20
CA ALA A 44 14.85 29.56 8.09
C ALA A 44 13.57 29.38 7.24
N GLU A 45 13.57 28.45 6.28
CA GLU A 45 12.42 28.15 5.42
C GLU A 45 11.37 27.29 6.16
N ARG A 46 11.74 26.63 7.26
CA ARG A 46 10.85 25.84 8.13
C ARG A 46 9.69 26.63 8.76
N LYS A 47 9.78 27.96 8.82
CA LYS A 47 8.72 28.83 9.36
C LYS A 47 7.65 29.24 8.34
N ILE A 48 7.83 28.90 7.07
CA ILE A 48 6.90 29.26 5.99
C ILE A 48 6.46 27.97 5.28
N ILE A 49 5.85 27.05 6.03
CA ILE A 49 4.99 26.05 5.43
C ILE A 49 3.57 26.58 5.63
N PRO A 50 2.90 27.10 4.59
CA PRO A 50 1.52 27.55 4.70
C PRO A 50 0.66 26.41 5.25
N ASP A 51 -0.33 26.76 6.09
CA ASP A 51 -1.34 25.81 6.55
C ASP A 51 -1.94 25.10 5.34
N GLY A 52 -1.58 23.82 5.15
CA GLY A 52 -2.04 23.04 4.01
C GLY A 52 -0.98 22.33 3.17
N LYS A 53 0.32 22.53 3.36
CA LYS A 53 1.32 21.70 2.65
C LYS A 53 1.74 20.48 3.48
N THR A 54 1.69 19.29 2.88
CA THR A 54 2.19 18.07 3.52
C THR A 54 3.69 18.23 3.75
N ASP A 55 4.12 18.08 5.01
CA ASP A 55 5.55 18.14 5.36
C ASP A 55 6.31 17.05 4.58
N PRO A 56 7.24 17.40 3.68
CA PRO A 56 7.96 16.43 2.87
C PRO A 56 8.67 15.37 3.71
N ARG A 57 9.06 15.71 4.94
CA ARG A 57 9.67 14.76 5.87
C ARG A 57 8.74 13.62 6.25
N LYS A 58 7.44 13.88 6.41
CA LYS A 58 6.45 12.82 6.70
C LYS A 58 6.29 11.84 5.55
N ILE A 59 6.38 12.34 4.32
CA ILE A 59 6.35 11.49 3.11
C ILE A 59 7.60 10.61 3.08
N MET A 60 8.77 11.22 3.34
CA MET A 60 10.03 10.48 3.40
C MET A 60 10.05 9.47 4.54
N ASP A 61 9.56 9.80 5.74
CA ASP A 61 9.49 8.88 6.88
C ASP A 61 8.63 7.64 6.54
N TYR A 62 7.49 7.86 5.88
CA TYR A 62 6.67 6.75 5.37
C TYR A 62 7.39 5.95 4.28
N GLY A 63 8.03 6.64 3.32
CA GLY A 63 8.81 6.00 2.26
C GLY A 63 9.96 5.14 2.80
N VAL A 64 10.63 5.60 3.85
CA VAL A 64 11.70 4.84 4.54
C VAL A 64 11.15 3.54 5.12
N GLN A 65 9.93 3.51 5.67
CA GLN A 65 9.32 2.27 6.16
C GLN A 65 9.16 1.23 5.05
N VAL A 66 8.71 1.66 3.87
CA VAL A 66 8.56 0.78 2.70
C VAL A 66 9.94 0.28 2.24
N LEU A 67 10.94 1.17 2.17
CA LEU A 67 12.30 0.81 1.79
C LEU A 67 12.96 -0.14 2.79
N CYS A 68 12.69 0.02 4.09
CA CYS A 68 13.15 -0.91 5.12
C CYS A 68 12.53 -2.31 4.94
N LEU A 69 11.26 -2.40 4.51
CA LEU A 69 10.61 -3.67 4.23
C LEU A 69 11.24 -4.36 3.00
N GLU A 70 11.47 -3.62 1.91
CA GLU A 70 12.17 -4.16 0.74
C GLU A 70 13.60 -4.57 1.10
N ARG A 71 14.28 -3.78 1.94
CA ARG A 71 15.61 -4.15 2.44
C ARG A 71 15.59 -5.47 3.20
N LEU A 72 14.61 -5.69 4.07
CA LEU A 72 14.45 -6.95 4.80
C LEU A 72 14.20 -8.13 3.86
N ARG A 73 13.38 -7.93 2.82
CA ARG A 73 13.10 -8.93 1.78
C ARG A 73 14.36 -9.30 0.99
N GLU A 74 15.27 -8.35 0.75
CA GLU A 74 16.50 -8.58 -0.01
C GLU A 74 17.69 -9.07 0.83
N LEU A 75 17.53 -9.15 2.15
CA LEU A 75 18.61 -9.47 3.09
C LEU A 75 18.66 -10.96 3.43
N VAL A 76 19.87 -11.51 3.47
CA VAL A 76 20.20 -12.80 4.09
C VAL A 76 21.25 -12.54 5.18
N ASP A 77 20.85 -12.62 6.44
CA ASP A 77 21.73 -12.39 7.60
C ASP A 77 22.34 -13.71 8.09
N PRO A 78 23.66 -13.93 7.91
CA PRO A 78 24.31 -15.14 8.39
C PRO A 78 24.48 -15.18 9.92
N LYS A 79 24.46 -14.04 10.61
CA LYS A 79 24.60 -13.94 12.06
C LYS A 79 23.27 -14.27 12.75
N ASP A 80 22.17 -13.73 12.24
CA ASP A 80 20.84 -13.86 12.85
C ASP A 80 19.96 -14.96 12.22
N ARG A 81 20.49 -15.74 11.27
CA ARG A 81 19.77 -16.80 10.53
C ARG A 81 18.50 -16.28 9.85
N TRP A 82 18.55 -15.06 9.34
CA TRP A 82 17.48 -14.46 8.56
C TRP A 82 17.69 -14.75 7.07
N ASP A 83 16.66 -15.26 6.40
CA ASP A 83 16.60 -15.34 4.94
C ASP A 83 15.32 -14.64 4.50
N GLY A 84 15.45 -13.36 4.15
CA GLY A 84 14.34 -12.52 3.70
C GLY A 84 13.63 -13.07 2.47
N PRO A 85 14.36 -13.42 1.38
CA PRO A 85 13.74 -13.97 0.19
C PRO A 85 12.92 -15.23 0.47
N GLU A 86 13.48 -16.17 1.24
CA GLU A 86 12.79 -17.39 1.64
C GLU A 86 11.58 -17.08 2.52
N TYR A 87 11.76 -16.23 3.54
CA TYR A 87 10.69 -15.87 4.46
C TYR A 87 9.50 -15.25 3.73
N PHE A 88 9.75 -14.26 2.87
CA PHE A 88 8.70 -13.57 2.13
C PHE A 88 7.98 -14.52 1.16
N SER A 89 8.70 -15.43 0.50
CA SER A 89 8.09 -16.40 -0.42
C SER A 89 7.17 -17.41 0.27
N LYS A 90 7.43 -17.75 1.53
CA LYS A 90 6.73 -18.83 2.25
C LYS A 90 5.70 -18.33 3.27
N ASN A 91 5.89 -17.14 3.82
CA ASN A 91 5.14 -16.68 5.00
C ASN A 91 4.31 -15.42 4.75
N MET A 92 4.46 -14.75 3.61
CA MET A 92 3.68 -13.53 3.31
C MET A 92 2.42 -13.85 2.53
N LEU A 93 1.29 -13.34 3.02
CA LEU A 93 0.02 -13.32 2.32
C LEU A 93 -0.19 -11.92 1.75
N LEU A 94 -0.06 -11.81 0.44
CA LEU A 94 -0.20 -10.53 -0.26
C LEU A 94 -1.43 -10.55 -1.15
N LEU A 95 -2.02 -9.39 -1.32
CA LEU A 95 -3.12 -9.16 -2.24
C LEU A 95 -2.72 -8.07 -3.25
N PRO A 96 -3.17 -8.17 -4.51
CA PRO A 96 -2.90 -7.16 -5.52
C PRO A 96 -3.59 -5.83 -5.14
N ALA A 97 -2.81 -4.91 -4.59
CA ALA A 97 -3.29 -3.65 -4.01
C ALA A 97 -4.15 -2.82 -4.97
N SER A 98 -3.77 -2.72 -6.25
CA SER A 98 -4.51 -1.98 -7.27
C SER A 98 -5.94 -2.51 -7.44
N SER A 99 -6.10 -3.82 -7.57
CA SER A 99 -7.38 -4.47 -7.85
C SER A 99 -8.25 -4.74 -6.61
N GLU A 100 -7.65 -4.76 -5.42
CA GLU A 100 -8.35 -5.04 -4.16
C GLU A 100 -8.59 -3.78 -3.36
N MET A 101 -7.52 -3.04 -3.03
CA MET A 101 -7.54 -1.92 -2.09
C MET A 101 -7.82 -0.57 -2.76
N TRP A 102 -7.25 -0.35 -3.94
CA TRP A 102 -7.31 0.91 -4.68
C TRP A 102 -8.31 0.92 -5.83
N HIS A 103 -9.06 -0.16 -6.01
CA HIS A 103 -9.97 -0.32 -7.16
C HIS A 103 -11.00 0.79 -7.27
N TYR A 104 -11.51 1.30 -6.15
CA TYR A 104 -12.48 2.39 -6.20
C TYR A 104 -11.86 3.69 -6.78
N ASN A 105 -10.53 3.88 -6.67
CA ASN A 105 -9.82 4.99 -7.30
C ASN A 105 -9.65 4.77 -8.81
N THR A 106 -9.61 3.51 -9.29
CA THR A 106 -9.46 3.20 -10.72
C THR A 106 -10.80 3.24 -11.46
N LEU A 107 -11.90 2.83 -10.82
CA LEU A 107 -13.26 3.09 -11.32
C LEU A 107 -13.52 4.60 -11.49
N ALA A 108 -12.88 5.37 -10.62
CA ALA A 108 -12.87 6.81 -10.59
C ALA A 108 -11.80 7.42 -11.52
N ALA A 109 -11.54 6.85 -12.70
CA ALA A 109 -10.53 7.30 -13.66
C ALA A 109 -10.75 8.78 -14.06
N GLY A 110 -10.19 9.70 -13.27
CA GLY A 110 -10.34 11.15 -13.38
C GLY A 110 -11.36 11.81 -12.44
N SER A 111 -12.09 11.07 -11.60
CA SER A 111 -13.15 11.63 -10.76
C SER A 111 -12.67 12.01 -9.36
N LYS A 112 -12.74 13.32 -9.12
CA LYS A 112 -12.55 14.05 -7.85
C LYS A 112 -13.43 13.43 -6.78
N GLY A 113 -12.93 13.24 -5.55
CA GLY A 113 -13.66 12.58 -4.46
C GLY A 113 -15.05 13.18 -4.18
N ARG A 114 -15.32 14.41 -4.65
CA ARG A 114 -16.66 15.00 -4.74
C ARG A 114 -17.71 14.11 -5.42
N GLN A 115 -17.39 13.55 -6.58
CA GLN A 115 -18.35 12.71 -7.31
C GLN A 115 -18.64 11.43 -6.54
N GLN A 116 -17.63 10.84 -5.90
CA GLN A 116 -17.81 9.67 -5.03
C GLN A 116 -18.68 10.03 -3.82
N PHE A 117 -18.47 11.21 -3.24
CA PHE A 117 -19.29 11.71 -2.13
C PHE A 117 -20.76 11.86 -2.55
N GLU A 118 -21.04 12.49 -3.70
CA GLU A 118 -22.40 12.63 -4.24
C GLU A 118 -23.06 11.29 -4.54
N LEU A 119 -22.30 10.37 -5.15
CA LEU A 119 -22.76 9.02 -5.47
C LEU A 119 -23.15 8.26 -4.20
N LEU A 120 -22.28 8.26 -3.18
CA LEU A 120 -22.54 7.58 -1.92
C LEU A 120 -23.62 8.26 -1.07
N SER A 121 -23.78 9.58 -1.21
CA SER A 121 -24.86 10.35 -0.57
C SER A 121 -26.22 10.15 -1.24
N THR A 122 -26.27 9.51 -2.42
CA THR A 122 -27.52 9.27 -3.14
C THR A 122 -28.45 8.38 -2.31
N ARG A 123 -29.73 8.73 -2.32
CA ARG A 123 -30.78 7.96 -1.65
C ARG A 123 -31.01 6.65 -2.37
N ARG A 124 -31.13 5.57 -1.60
CA ARG A 124 -31.60 4.28 -2.12
C ARG A 124 -33.08 4.38 -2.49
N PRO A 125 -33.56 3.64 -3.50
CA PRO A 125 -34.97 3.63 -3.84
C PRO A 125 -35.75 2.97 -2.70
N ASP A 126 -36.51 3.75 -1.96
CA ASP A 126 -37.48 3.20 -1.00
C ASP A 126 -38.82 3.02 -1.72
N GLY A 127 -39.29 1.78 -1.82
CA GLY A 127 -40.62 1.46 -2.37
C GLY A 127 -40.90 1.92 -3.81
N GLY A 128 -39.89 2.19 -4.63
CA GLY A 128 -40.05 2.61 -6.04
C GLY A 128 -40.39 4.09 -6.26
N LEU A 129 -40.04 4.96 -5.31
CA LEU A 129 -40.36 6.40 -5.37
C LEU A 129 -39.45 7.23 -6.29
N LEU A 130 -38.26 6.75 -6.63
CA LEU A 130 -37.33 7.50 -7.50
C LEU A 130 -37.75 7.44 -8.97
N ARG A 131 -37.61 8.56 -9.70
CA ARG A 131 -37.97 8.68 -11.12
C ARG A 131 -36.93 9.48 -11.90
N GLY A 132 -36.85 9.22 -13.20
CA GLY A 132 -35.98 9.96 -14.11
C GLY A 132 -34.52 9.94 -13.68
N GLU A 133 -33.89 11.12 -13.65
CA GLU A 133 -32.47 11.28 -13.32
C GLU A 133 -32.10 10.76 -11.93
N GLU A 134 -32.99 10.84 -10.93
CA GLU A 134 -32.71 10.33 -9.59
C GLU A 134 -32.60 8.80 -9.58
N LEU A 135 -33.40 8.13 -10.40
CA LEU A 135 -33.33 6.67 -10.54
C LEU A 135 -32.03 6.25 -11.23
N GLU A 136 -31.59 6.98 -12.25
CA GLU A 136 -30.33 6.71 -12.94
C GLU A 136 -29.12 6.90 -12.00
N LYS A 137 -29.10 7.97 -11.20
CA LYS A 137 -28.07 8.19 -10.17
C LYS A 137 -28.06 7.09 -9.13
N SER A 138 -29.25 6.67 -8.68
CA SER A 138 -29.41 5.58 -7.72
C SER A 138 -28.87 4.26 -8.29
N ALA A 139 -29.19 3.94 -9.55
CA ALA A 139 -28.66 2.75 -10.23
C ALA A 139 -27.13 2.78 -10.37
N ALA A 140 -26.54 3.93 -10.69
CA ALA A 140 -25.09 4.10 -10.75
C ALA A 140 -24.43 3.91 -9.37
N ALA A 141 -25.04 4.45 -8.31
CA ALA A 141 -24.56 4.29 -6.94
C ALA A 141 -24.67 2.84 -6.45
N GLU A 142 -25.75 2.15 -6.83
CA GLU A 142 -25.92 0.73 -6.56
C GLU A 142 -24.86 -0.10 -7.26
N ALA A 143 -24.66 0.11 -8.56
CA ALA A 143 -23.64 -0.62 -9.32
C ALA A 143 -22.25 -0.44 -8.70
N PHE A 144 -21.91 0.79 -8.29
CA PHE A 144 -20.65 1.07 -7.59
C PHE A 144 -20.53 0.33 -6.26
N VAL A 145 -21.50 0.46 -5.36
CA VAL A 145 -21.44 -0.17 -4.03
C VAL A 145 -21.47 -1.68 -4.12
N GLN A 146 -22.27 -2.25 -5.03
CA GLN A 146 -22.32 -3.69 -5.26
C GLN A 146 -20.99 -4.21 -5.81
N ASP A 147 -20.34 -3.50 -6.73
CA ASP A 147 -19.03 -3.90 -7.23
C ASP A 147 -17.98 -3.90 -6.10
N VAL A 148 -17.96 -2.86 -5.27
CA VAL A 148 -17.04 -2.78 -4.11
C VAL A 148 -17.31 -3.94 -3.14
N LEU A 149 -18.56 -4.17 -2.75
CA LEU A 149 -18.92 -5.22 -1.78
C LEU A 149 -18.69 -6.64 -2.32
N ALA A 150 -19.01 -6.89 -3.60
CA ALA A 150 -18.90 -8.21 -4.20
C ALA A 150 -17.46 -8.56 -4.58
N ASN A 151 -16.69 -7.59 -5.09
CA ASN A 151 -15.45 -7.87 -5.79
C ASN A 151 -14.20 -7.40 -5.06
N LYS A 152 -14.31 -6.70 -3.91
CA LYS A 152 -13.15 -6.12 -3.22
C LYS A 152 -13.03 -6.58 -1.78
N PHE A 153 -11.80 -6.73 -1.32
CA PHE A 153 -11.50 -7.13 0.05
C PHE A 153 -11.48 -5.94 1.02
N VAL A 154 -10.89 -4.81 0.61
CA VAL A 154 -10.69 -3.62 1.43
C VAL A 154 -10.92 -2.39 0.58
N MET A 155 -11.53 -1.35 1.15
CA MET A 155 -11.58 -0.03 0.55
C MET A 155 -10.72 0.93 1.37
N LYS A 156 -9.55 1.32 0.84
CA LYS A 156 -8.66 2.27 1.52
C LYS A 156 -8.91 3.69 1.04
N LEU A 157 -9.59 4.50 1.83
CA LEU A 157 -9.78 5.93 1.54
C LEU A 157 -8.54 6.71 1.99
N CYS A 158 -7.94 7.47 1.06
CA CYS A 158 -6.78 8.29 1.37
C CYS A 158 -7.13 9.78 1.31
N HIS A 159 -6.49 10.56 2.18
CA HIS A 159 -6.53 12.03 2.17
C HIS A 159 -5.65 12.64 1.07
N GLY A 160 -5.03 11.80 0.23
CA GLY A 160 -4.08 12.19 -0.80
C GLY A 160 -2.86 12.92 -0.27
N LEU A 161 -1.94 13.25 -1.18
CA LEU A 161 -1.04 14.38 -0.95
C LEU A 161 -1.83 15.65 -1.31
N LYS A 162 -1.89 16.61 -0.38
CA LYS A 162 -2.44 17.93 -0.65
C LYS A 162 -1.72 18.49 -1.90
N ASP A 163 -2.48 19.02 -2.85
CA ASP A 163 -2.07 19.50 -4.18
C ASP A 163 -1.95 18.44 -5.32
N VAL A 164 -2.06 17.14 -5.03
CA VAL A 164 -2.03 16.08 -6.07
C VAL A 164 -3.41 15.51 -6.37
N VAL A 165 -4.29 15.45 -5.36
CA VAL A 165 -5.66 14.94 -5.50
C VAL A 165 -6.62 16.07 -5.16
N GLU A 166 -7.44 16.47 -6.13
CA GLU A 166 -8.49 17.46 -5.96
C GLU A 166 -9.65 16.84 -5.15
N GLU A 167 -9.87 17.37 -3.93
CA GLU A 167 -10.92 16.95 -2.98
C GLU A 167 -11.07 15.42 -2.80
N PRO A 168 -10.13 14.75 -2.11
CA PRO A 168 -10.26 13.34 -1.74
C PRO A 168 -11.53 13.09 -0.90
N LEU A 169 -12.22 11.96 -1.14
CA LEU A 169 -13.44 11.59 -0.42
C LEU A 169 -13.26 11.61 1.10
N ALA A 170 -12.11 11.13 1.58
CA ALA A 170 -11.78 11.14 3.01
C ALA A 170 -11.81 12.56 3.60
N ASN A 171 -11.29 13.56 2.88
CA ASN A 171 -11.32 14.95 3.34
C ASN A 171 -12.76 15.50 3.39
N LEU A 172 -13.64 15.05 2.49
CA LEU A 172 -15.04 15.48 2.47
C LEU A 172 -15.81 14.93 3.66
N TRP A 173 -15.56 13.68 4.05
CA TRP A 173 -16.15 13.10 5.25
C TRP A 173 -15.55 13.63 6.56
N ASP A 174 -14.29 14.09 6.54
CA ASP A 174 -13.67 14.76 7.69
C ASP A 174 -14.19 16.20 7.90
N ASP A 175 -14.85 16.81 6.91
CA ASP A 175 -15.42 18.15 7.06
C ASP A 175 -16.57 18.14 8.08
N PRO A 176 -16.52 18.95 9.15
CA PRO A 176 -17.60 19.03 10.13
C PRO A 176 -18.99 19.32 9.56
N HIS A 177 -19.09 19.97 8.38
CA HIS A 177 -20.38 20.20 7.71
C HIS A 177 -21.02 18.92 7.14
N ASN A 178 -20.21 17.87 6.95
CA ASN A 178 -20.63 16.58 6.42
C ASN A 178 -20.66 15.49 7.51
N ASP A 179 -20.72 15.88 8.79
CA ASP A 179 -20.78 14.92 9.89
C ASP A 179 -21.96 13.95 9.72
N GLY A 180 -21.66 12.65 9.81
CA GLY A 180 -22.61 11.56 9.57
C GLY A 180 -22.97 11.30 8.11
N ALA A 181 -22.41 12.02 7.12
CA ALA A 181 -22.68 11.77 5.71
C ALA A 181 -22.16 10.40 5.22
N ASP A 182 -21.12 9.86 5.86
CA ASP A 182 -20.57 8.53 5.59
C ASP A 182 -21.50 7.37 5.99
N CYS A 183 -22.56 7.65 6.76
CA CYS A 183 -23.51 6.66 7.25
C CYS A 183 -24.95 7.18 7.33
N ALA A 184 -25.27 8.23 6.56
CA ALA A 184 -26.58 8.86 6.60
C ALA A 184 -27.70 7.85 6.25
N PRO A 185 -28.78 7.76 7.05
CA PRO A 185 -29.81 6.74 6.84
C PRO A 185 -30.44 6.79 5.45
N GLY A 186 -30.67 5.64 4.82
CA GLY A 186 -31.27 5.49 3.51
C GLY A 186 -30.36 5.83 2.32
N THR A 187 -29.05 5.93 2.53
CA THR A 187 -28.08 6.25 1.47
C THR A 187 -27.26 5.02 1.05
N TYR A 188 -26.54 5.14 -0.07
CA TYR A 188 -25.58 4.12 -0.48
C TYR A 188 -24.35 4.06 0.44
N ALA A 189 -23.98 5.18 1.10
CA ALA A 189 -22.94 5.21 2.14
C ALA A 189 -23.32 4.32 3.34
N GLU A 190 -24.55 4.46 3.84
CA GLU A 190 -25.08 3.56 4.89
C GLU A 190 -25.07 2.10 4.43
N TYR A 191 -25.50 1.81 3.19
CA TYR A 191 -25.50 0.43 2.68
C TYR A 191 -24.09 -0.15 2.55
N LEU A 192 -23.11 0.63 2.10
CA LEU A 192 -21.71 0.21 2.05
C LEU A 192 -21.17 -0.13 3.44
N ARG A 193 -21.48 0.70 4.45
CA ARG A 193 -21.12 0.45 5.85
C ARG A 193 -21.85 -0.73 6.46
N TRP A 194 -23.13 -0.89 6.15
CA TRP A 194 -23.90 -2.06 6.58
C TRP A 194 -23.32 -3.33 5.95
N GLY A 195 -22.99 -3.29 4.66
CA GLY A 195 -22.42 -4.39 3.91
C GLY A 195 -21.10 -4.87 4.49
N SER A 196 -20.20 -3.95 4.89
CA SER A 196 -18.90 -4.31 5.47
C SER A 196 -18.98 -5.01 6.83
N VAL A 197 -20.11 -4.90 7.54
CA VAL A 197 -20.34 -5.54 8.85
C VAL A 197 -21.18 -6.80 8.75
N HIS A 198 -22.17 -6.83 7.84
CA HIS A 198 -23.20 -7.87 7.81
C HIS A 198 -23.04 -8.87 6.66
N LEU A 199 -22.35 -8.49 5.59
CA LEU A 199 -22.12 -9.40 4.46
C LEU A 199 -20.85 -10.21 4.69
N LYS A 200 -20.95 -11.49 4.35
CA LYS A 200 -19.80 -12.39 4.33
C LYS A 200 -19.34 -12.57 2.89
N GLN A 201 -18.10 -12.17 2.61
CA GLN A 201 -17.49 -12.37 1.31
C GLN A 201 -17.39 -13.87 0.99
N THR A 202 -17.94 -14.28 -0.15
CA THR A 202 -17.89 -15.66 -0.64
C THR A 202 -16.89 -15.83 -1.78
N ARG A 203 -16.44 -14.72 -2.38
CA ARG A 203 -15.38 -14.71 -3.39
C ARG A 203 -14.10 -15.29 -2.80
N LYS A 204 -13.46 -16.19 -3.56
CA LYS A 204 -12.13 -16.71 -3.22
C LYS A 204 -11.08 -15.65 -3.55
N LEU A 205 -10.25 -15.32 -2.56
CA LEU A 205 -9.12 -14.42 -2.76
C LEU A 205 -8.02 -15.14 -3.55
N THR A 206 -7.40 -14.40 -4.47
CA THR A 206 -6.21 -14.85 -5.18
C THR A 206 -5.02 -14.11 -4.60
N TRP A 207 -4.05 -14.85 -4.08
CA TRP A 207 -2.86 -14.27 -3.49
C TRP A 207 -1.95 -13.70 -4.59
N ALA A 208 -1.37 -12.54 -4.32
CA ALA A 208 -0.27 -12.03 -5.12
C ALA A 208 0.98 -12.84 -4.82
N VAL A 209 1.65 -13.29 -5.88
CA VAL A 209 2.96 -13.94 -5.80
C VAL A 209 4.01 -12.87 -6.01
N LEU A 210 4.93 -12.72 -5.05
CA LEU A 210 6.06 -11.81 -5.24
C LEU A 210 6.94 -12.35 -6.37
N PRO A 211 7.37 -11.49 -7.31
CA PRO A 211 8.36 -11.89 -8.28
C PRO A 211 9.67 -12.26 -7.55
N PRO A 212 10.43 -13.23 -8.10
CA PRO A 212 11.80 -13.46 -7.67
C PRO A 212 12.59 -12.16 -7.68
N LEU A 213 13.58 -12.04 -6.80
CA LEU A 213 14.47 -10.89 -6.82
C LEU A 213 15.23 -10.82 -8.14
N GLU A 214 15.28 -9.64 -8.74
CA GLU A 214 16.05 -9.39 -9.97
C GLU A 214 17.55 -9.33 -9.68
N THR A 215 17.91 -8.94 -8.46
CA THR A 215 19.29 -8.80 -7.98
C THR A 215 19.64 -9.91 -6.99
N LYS A 216 20.95 -10.11 -6.76
CA LYS A 216 21.41 -11.06 -5.75
C LYS A 216 21.09 -10.52 -4.36
N PRO A 217 20.56 -11.37 -3.44
CA PRO A 217 20.33 -10.96 -2.06
C PRO A 217 21.62 -10.47 -1.40
N TYR A 218 21.48 -9.50 -0.50
CA TYR A 218 22.58 -8.99 0.30
C TYR A 218 22.87 -9.96 1.43
N LYS A 219 24.07 -10.55 1.43
CA LYS A 219 24.55 -11.44 2.48
C LYS A 219 25.31 -10.67 3.55
N ILE A 220 24.60 -9.85 4.32
CA ILE A 220 25.17 -9.02 5.37
C ILE A 220 24.29 -9.03 6.62
N GLY A 221 24.82 -8.59 7.76
CA GLY A 221 24.03 -8.41 8.97
C GLY A 221 22.94 -7.35 8.82
N LEU A 222 21.85 -7.45 9.59
CA LEU A 222 20.72 -6.51 9.58
C LEU A 222 21.14 -5.06 9.83
N TYR A 223 22.12 -4.87 10.71
CA TYR A 223 22.67 -3.56 11.07
C TYR A 223 24.00 -3.26 10.37
N ASP A 224 24.50 -4.18 9.54
CA ASP A 224 25.76 -3.99 8.82
C ASP A 224 25.54 -3.06 7.62
N PRO A 225 26.51 -2.19 7.30
CA PRO A 225 26.38 -1.25 6.19
C PRO A 225 26.31 -1.99 4.84
N VAL A 226 25.43 -1.51 3.96
CA VAL A 226 25.37 -2.01 2.57
C VAL A 226 26.62 -1.54 1.83
N PRO A 227 27.39 -2.44 1.19
CA PRO A 227 28.53 -2.06 0.37
C PRO A 227 28.08 -1.15 -0.75
N ARG A 228 28.85 -0.08 -1.04
CA ARG A 228 28.55 0.78 -2.17
C ARG A 228 28.81 0.04 -3.47
N GLU A 229 28.15 0.47 -4.54
CA GLU A 229 28.34 -0.11 -5.87
C GLU A 229 29.82 -0.03 -6.28
N GLY A 230 30.46 -1.18 -6.50
CA GLY A 230 31.90 -1.31 -6.76
C GLY A 230 32.79 -1.59 -5.54
N GLU A 231 32.27 -1.51 -4.33
CA GLU A 231 32.95 -1.97 -3.11
C GLU A 231 32.59 -3.44 -2.85
N ALA A 232 33.59 -4.31 -2.73
CA ALA A 232 33.34 -5.71 -2.35
C ALA A 232 32.74 -5.75 -0.94
N ALA A 233 31.64 -6.50 -0.79
CA ALA A 233 31.14 -6.87 0.53
C ALA A 233 32.26 -7.57 1.29
N LYS A 234 32.76 -6.95 2.36
CA LYS A 234 33.75 -7.61 3.21
C LYS A 234 33.14 -8.90 3.71
N THR A 235 33.80 -10.02 3.42
CA THR A 235 33.32 -11.31 3.91
C THR A 235 33.49 -11.34 5.44
N PRO A 236 32.67 -12.12 6.19
CA PRO A 236 32.84 -12.25 7.63
C PRO A 236 34.25 -12.70 8.05
N GLU A 237 34.99 -13.34 7.14
CA GLU A 237 36.39 -13.75 7.31
C GLU A 237 37.37 -12.57 7.28
N GLU A 238 37.02 -11.45 6.64
CA GLU A 238 37.84 -10.23 6.58
C GLU A 238 37.62 -9.29 7.77
N GLU A 239 36.54 -9.48 8.54
CA GLU A 239 36.21 -8.63 9.70
C GLU A 239 36.84 -9.14 11.02
N VAL A 240 37.30 -10.40 11.06
CA VAL A 240 38.13 -10.88 12.17
C VAL A 240 39.56 -10.38 11.94
N ALA A 241 39.90 -9.24 12.53
CA ALA A 241 41.29 -8.77 12.59
C ALA A 241 42.16 -9.83 13.28
N GLY A 242 42.81 -10.67 12.50
CA GLY A 242 43.74 -11.69 12.95
C GLY A 242 44.97 -11.72 12.05
N VAL A 243 46.14 -11.90 12.65
CA VAL A 243 47.39 -12.01 11.92
C VAL A 243 47.59 -13.48 11.54
N LYS A 244 47.80 -13.76 10.25
CA LYS A 244 48.30 -15.08 9.80
C LYS A 244 49.78 -15.19 10.19
N VAL A 245 50.06 -15.94 11.25
CA VAL A 245 51.43 -16.23 11.68
C VAL A 245 51.88 -17.52 11.00
N LYS A 246 53.03 -17.48 10.33
CA LYS A 246 53.69 -18.68 9.79
C LYS A 246 54.59 -19.25 10.87
N VAL A 247 54.24 -20.43 11.38
CA VAL A 247 55.06 -21.17 12.34
C VAL A 247 55.76 -22.29 11.58
N THR A 248 57.06 -22.46 11.82
CA THR A 248 57.82 -23.61 11.31
C THR A 248 58.06 -24.55 12.47
N GLU A 249 57.55 -25.77 12.36
CA GLU A 249 57.75 -26.82 13.34
C GLU A 249 59.20 -27.34 13.31
N PRO A 250 59.69 -28.00 14.38
CA PRO A 250 61.06 -28.51 14.45
C PRO A 250 61.42 -29.53 13.36
N ASP A 251 60.42 -30.18 12.75
CA ASP A 251 60.58 -31.11 11.63
C ASP A 251 60.63 -30.41 10.25
N GLY A 252 60.59 -29.07 10.23
CA GLY A 252 60.64 -28.24 9.04
C GLY A 252 59.29 -28.00 8.36
N ARG A 253 58.18 -28.52 8.90
CA ARG A 253 56.84 -28.25 8.36
C ARG A 253 56.42 -26.82 8.64
N LYS A 254 55.87 -26.16 7.62
CA LYS A 254 55.35 -24.79 7.72
C LYS A 254 53.83 -24.82 7.87
N LEU A 255 53.32 -24.37 9.00
CA LEU A 255 51.90 -24.22 9.25
C LEU A 255 51.52 -22.73 9.26
N SER A 256 50.36 -22.41 8.69
CA SER A 256 49.79 -21.07 8.78
C SER A 256 48.68 -21.10 9.82
N VAL A 257 48.90 -20.45 10.96
CA VAL A 257 47.94 -20.42 12.06
C VAL A 257 47.32 -19.02 12.13
N PHE A 258 46.00 -18.97 12.29
CA PHE A 258 45.26 -17.72 12.44
C PHE A 258 45.20 -17.36 13.92
N ALA A 259 45.80 -16.24 14.31
CA ALA A 259 45.73 -15.72 15.68
C ALA A 259 44.80 -14.51 15.72
N PRO A 260 43.71 -14.52 16.52
CA PRO A 260 42.86 -13.35 16.68
C PRO A 260 43.62 -12.23 17.42
N CYS A 261 43.51 -10.98 16.96
CA CYS A 261 44.03 -9.83 17.71
C CYS A 261 43.16 -9.59 18.96
N THR A 262 43.76 -9.63 20.14
CA THR A 262 43.13 -9.20 21.41
C THR A 262 43.11 -7.70 21.55
#